data_AF-A0A931YD00-F1
#
_entry.id   AF-A0A931YD00-F1
#
_cell.length_a   1.000
_cell.length_b   1.000
_cell.length_c   1.000
_cell.angle_alpha   90.00
_cell.angle_beta   90.00
_cell.angle_gamma   90.00
#
_symmetry.space_group_name_H-M   'P 1'
#
loop_
_entity.id
_entity.type
_entity.pdbx_description
1 polymer ?
#
loop_
_entity_poly.entity_id
_entity_poly.type
_entity_poly.pdbx_seq_one_letter_code
_entity_poly.pdbx_strand_id
1 'polypeptide(L)' 'TAGVPLALFFYGYKNFINILSFTGAVLGGLEGLLLIWIWRKSKIKGDRDPEYQLAIPRPLLFLLVLIFLAGVIYQFIY' A
#
# COMPACT_ATOMS: atom_id res chain seq x y z
N THR A 1 2.97 -12.17 -8.08
CA THR A 1 3.68 -13.46 -8.24
C THR A 1 3.41 -14.33 -7.02
N ALA A 2 3.14 -15.63 -7.19
CA ALA A 2 2.80 -16.54 -6.08
C ALA A 2 3.99 -16.90 -5.16
N GLY A 3 5.18 -16.36 -5.42
CA GLY A 3 6.41 -16.69 -4.67
C GLY A 3 6.38 -16.24 -3.21
N VAL A 4 5.77 -15.08 -2.89
CA VAL A 4 5.73 -14.56 -1.52
C VAL A 4 4.89 -15.45 -0.58
N PRO A 5 3.64 -15.84 -0.94
CA PRO A 5 2.89 -16.81 -0.14
C PRO A 5 3.58 -18.17 -0.01
N LEU A 6 4.21 -18.65 -1.09
CA LEU A 6 4.89 -19.95 -1.11
C LEU A 6 6.11 -19.96 -0.17
N ALA A 7 6.90 -18.89 -0.16
CA ALA A 7 8.03 -18.74 0.75
C ALA A 7 7.59 -18.71 2.23
N LEU A 8 6.50 -17.98 2.54
CA LEU A 8 5.93 -17.95 3.90
C LEU A 8 5.39 -19.32 4.35
N PHE A 9 4.81 -20.09 3.44
CA PHE A 9 4.37 -21.46 3.73
C PHE A 9 5.56 -22.37 4.10
N PHE A 10 6.65 -22.32 3.34
CA PHE A 10 7.87 -23.07 3.67
C PHE A 10 8.55 -22.60 4.96
N TYR A 11 8.36 -21.33 5.35
CA TYR A 11 8.85 -20.78 6.62
C TYR A 11 8.11 -21.31 7.86
N GLY A 12 7.04 -22.12 7.67
CA GLY A 12 6.35 -22.79 8.77
C GLY A 12 4.98 -22.21 9.13
N TYR A 13 4.48 -21.22 8.36
CA TYR A 13 3.10 -20.79 8.47
C TYR A 13 2.18 -21.88 7.91
N LYS A 14 1.44 -22.57 8.80
CA LYS A 14 0.56 -23.69 8.40
C LYS A 14 -0.84 -23.26 7.96
N ASN A 15 -1.26 -22.05 8.36
CA ASN A 15 -2.58 -21.52 8.03
C ASN A 15 -2.51 -20.70 6.74
N PHE A 16 -2.94 -21.28 5.63
CA PHE A 16 -2.96 -20.64 4.32
C PHE A 16 -3.73 -19.32 4.30
N ILE A 17 -4.87 -19.27 5.00
CA ILE A 17 -5.70 -18.06 5.13
C ILE A 17 -4.89 -16.91 5.75
N ASN A 18 -4.14 -17.18 6.82
CA ASN A 18 -3.33 -16.16 7.48
C ASN A 18 -2.21 -15.64 6.58
N ILE A 19 -1.58 -16.52 5.78
CA ILE A 19 -0.56 -16.12 4.80
C ILE A 19 -1.17 -15.19 3.75
N LEU A 20 -2.35 -15.53 3.23
CA LEU A 20 -3.02 -14.75 2.21
C LEU A 20 -3.47 -13.39 2.75
N SER A 21 -4.07 -13.37 3.95
CA SER A 21 -4.45 -12.15 4.66
C SER A 21 -3.25 -11.25 4.92
N PHE A 22 -2.15 -11.80 5.44
CA PHE A 22 -0.93 -11.06 5.70
C PHE A 22 -0.34 -10.47 4.42
N THR A 23 -0.15 -11.30 3.39
CA THR A 23 0.44 -10.87 2.13
C THR A 23 -0.45 -9.81 1.45
N GLY A 24 -1.76 -10.00 1.45
CA GLY A 24 -2.72 -9.07 0.87
C GLY A 24 -2.75 -7.72 1.58
N ALA A 25 -2.77 -7.72 2.91
CA ALA A 25 -2.77 -6.49 3.70
C ALA A 25 -1.46 -5.70 3.54
N VAL A 26 -0.31 -6.39 3.56
CA VAL A 26 1.00 -5.74 3.38
C VAL A 26 1.16 -5.20 1.96
N LEU A 27 0.88 -6.00 0.93
CA LEU A 27 1.01 -5.56 -0.46
C LEU A 27 0.01 -4.44 -0.80
N GLY A 28 -1.25 -4.58 -0.39
CA GLY A 28 -2.28 -3.57 -0.63
C GLY A 28 -1.99 -2.25 0.08
N GLY A 29 -1.50 -2.31 1.32
CA GLY A 29 -1.09 -1.11 2.06
C GLY A 29 0.11 -0.41 1.42
N LEU A 30 1.12 -1.17 0.99
CA LEU A 30 2.29 -0.63 0.29
C LEU A 30 1.90 -0.06 -1.08
N GLU A 31 1.04 -0.73 -1.84
CA GLU A 31 0.56 -0.26 -3.14
C GLU A 31 -0.22 1.05 -3.01
N GLY A 32 -1.10 1.16 -2.00
CA GLY A 32 -1.82 2.39 -1.68
C GLY A 32 -0.88 3.56 -1.35
N LEU A 33 0.16 3.30 -0.54
CA LEU A 33 1.20 4.30 -0.23
C LEU A 33 1.99 4.72 -1.46
N LEU A 34 2.38 3.76 -2.31
CA LEU A 34 3.10 4.02 -3.55
C LEU A 34 2.27 4.85 -4.52
N LEU A 35 0.98 4.56 -4.68
CA LEU A 35 0.09 5.34 -5.54
C LEU A 35 -0.02 6.79 -5.08
N ILE A 36 -0.18 7.02 -3.77
CA ILE A 36 -0.21 8.38 -3.19
C ILE A 36 1.12 9.11 -3.47
N TRP A 37 2.24 8.39 -3.36
CA TRP A 37 3.56 8.97 -3.58
C TRP A 37 3.82 9.28 -5.05
N ILE A 38 3.43 8.38 -5.95
CA ILE A 38 3.49 8.58 -7.41
C ILE A 38 2.62 9.77 -7.81
N TRP A 39 1.40 9.88 -7.28
CA TRP A 39 0.51 11.02 -7.55
C TRP A 39 1.10 12.35 -7.07
N ARG A 40 1.75 12.37 -5.91
CA ARG A 40 2.47 13.58 -5.46
C ARG A 40 3.65 13.91 -6.37
N LYS A 41 4.39 12.90 -6.81
CA LYS A 41 5.58 13.08 -7.65
C LYS A 41 5.21 13.50 -9.07
N SER A 42 4.12 13.00 -9.64
CA SER A 42 3.64 13.37 -10.98
C SER A 42 3.22 14.84 -11.07
N LYS A 43 2.74 15.42 -9.96
CA LYS A 43 2.43 16.87 -9.88
C LYS A 43 3.67 17.77 -9.84
N ILE A 44 4.82 17.24 -9.44
CA ILE A 44 6.07 18.00 -9.26
C ILE A 44 7.02 17.76 -10.45
N LYS A 45 6.93 16.59 -11.09
CA LYS A 45 7.89 16.13 -12.09
C LYS A 45 7.25 16.11 -13.48
N GLY A 46 7.44 17.20 -14.23
CA GLY A 46 7.02 17.33 -15.64
C GLY A 46 7.32 18.73 -16.19
N ASP A 47 7.68 18.80 -17.47
CA ASP A 47 7.95 20.05 -18.21
C ASP A 47 6.66 20.70 -18.76
N ARG A 48 5.50 20.11 -18.42
CA ARG A 48 4.16 20.55 -18.79
C ARG A 48 3.27 20.46 -17.55
N ASP A 49 2.42 21.48 -17.38
CA ASP A 49 1.36 21.42 -16.38
C ASP A 49 0.45 20.21 -16.64
N PRO A 50 0.09 19.43 -15.59
CA PRO A 50 -0.76 18.28 -15.75
C PRO A 50 -2.14 18.69 -16.27
N GLU A 51 -2.58 18.07 -17.37
CA GLU A 51 -3.87 18.33 -18.04
C GLU A 51 -5.08 18.02 -17.13
N TYR A 52 -4.88 17.17 -16.11
CA TYR A 52 -5.88 16.84 -15.12
C TYR A 52 -5.39 17.12 -13.69
N GLN A 53 -5.84 18.24 -13.13
CA GLN A 53 -5.53 18.66 -11.75
C GLN A 53 -6.61 18.18 -10.79
N LEU A 54 -6.47 16.96 -10.27
CA LEU A 54 -7.25 16.48 -9.14
C LEU A 54 -6.92 17.32 -7.90
N ALA A 55 -7.85 18.19 -7.48
CA ALA A 55 -7.75 18.99 -6.27
C ALA A 55 -8.13 18.15 -5.03
N ILE A 56 -7.29 17.16 -4.69
CA ILE A 56 -7.49 16.35 -3.49
C ILE A 56 -7.07 17.19 -2.27
N PRO A 57 -7.94 17.39 -1.27
CA PRO A 57 -7.60 18.16 -0.08
C PRO A 57 -6.49 17.43 0.70
N ARG A 58 -5.47 18.20 1.12
CA ARG A 58 -4.33 17.70 1.93
C ARG A 58 -4.74 16.83 3.14
N PRO A 59 -5.80 17.14 3.92
CA PRO A 59 -6.19 16.28 5.04
C PRO A 59 -6.65 14.89 4.60
N LEU A 60 -7.33 14.76 3.45
CA LEU A 60 -7.79 13.46 2.97
C LEU A 60 -6.61 12.56 2.58
N LEU A 61 -5.57 13.12 1.93
CA LEU A 61 -4.34 12.39 1.63
C LEU A 61 -3.62 11.92 2.90
N PHE A 62 -3.54 12.77 3.90
CA PHE A 62 -2.93 12.41 5.18
C PHE A 62 -3.70 11.29 5.87
N LEU A 63 -5.04 11.37 5.88
CA LEU A 63 -5.92 10.33 6.41
C LEU A 63 -5.73 9.00 5.68
N LEU A 64 -5.68 8.99 4.34
CA LEU A 64 -5.43 7.78 3.55
C LEU A 64 -4.08 7.13 3.89
N VAL A 65 -3.03 7.94 3.98
CA VAL A 65 -1.68 7.45 4.38
C VAL A 65 -1.73 6.84 5.77
N LEU A 66 -2.41 7.49 6.73
CA LEU A 66 -2.57 6.96 8.08
C LEU A 66 -3.34 5.63 8.11
N ILE A 67 -4.43 5.51 7.35
CA ILE A 67 -5.19 4.25 7.28
C ILE A 67 -4.35 3.12 6.71
N PHE A 68 -3.61 3.35 5.62
CA PHE A 68 -2.75 2.33 5.04
C PHE A 68 -1.62 1.92 5.99
N LEU A 69 -0.97 2.89 6.64
CA LEU A 69 0.07 2.59 7.63
C LEU A 69 -0.49 1.84 8.84
N ALA A 70 -1.64 2.29 9.38
CA ALA A 70 -2.29 1.65 10.51
C ALA A 70 -2.70 0.21 10.18
N GLY A 71 -3.24 -0.04 8.98
CA GLY A 71 -3.62 -1.38 8.53
C GLY A 71 -2.43 -2.32 8.43
N VAL A 72 -1.31 -1.84 7.86
CA VAL A 72 -0.07 -2.63 7.78
C VAL A 72 0.49 -2.90 9.18
N ILE A 73 0.57 -1.89 10.05
CA ILE A 73 1.06 -2.05 11.43
C ILE A 73 0.18 -3.02 12.22
N TYR A 74 -1.14 -2.90 12.10
CA TYR A 74 -2.09 -3.78 12.77
C TYR A 74 -1.87 -5.24 12.38
N GLN A 75 -1.65 -5.51 11.09
CA GLN A 75 -1.38 -6.85 10.57
C GLN A 75 -0.05 -7.45 11.06
N PHE A 76 0.90 -6.63 11.49
CA PHE A 76 2.15 -7.11 12.11
C PHE A 76 1.99 -7.40 13.62
N ILE A 77 1.06 -6.72 14.30
CA ILE A 77 0.79 -6.93 15.72
C ILE A 77 -0.16 -8.11 15.93
N TYR A 78 -1.10 -8.33 15.02
CA TYR A 78 -2.19 -9.30 15.10
C TYR A 78 -2.27 -10.17 13.84
#